data_AF-A0A9P7J483-F1
#
_entry.id   AF-A0A9P7J483-F1
#
_cell.length_a   1.000
_cell.length_b   1.000
_cell.length_c   1.000
_cell.angle_alpha   90.00
_cell.angle_beta   90.00
_cell.angle_gamma   90.00
#
_symmetry.space_group_name_H-M   'P 1'
#
loop_
_entity.id
_entity.type
_entity.pdbx_description
1 polymer ?
#
loop_
_entity_poly.entity_id
_entity_poly.type
_entity_poly.pdbx_seq_one_letter_code
_entity_poly.pdbx_strand_id
1 'polypeptide(L)'
;QAAADIMDKEGGSLVDRPRSIAAAEMLSNGMCITMARFGERFRRLRKAVHSHLRPKAAEAYQDMQRENAMNFILDVNDQTNCQKPSCCSS
;
A
#
# COMPACT_ATOMS: atom_id res chain seq x y z
N GLN A 1 18.08 6.53 15.72
CA GLN A 1 18.15 8.00 15.53
C GLN A 1 18.74 8.37 14.17
N ALA A 2 19.90 7.82 13.77
CA ALA A 2 20.52 8.10 12.45
C ALA A 2 19.59 8.01 11.22
N ALA A 3 18.67 7.03 11.16
CA ALA A 3 17.73 6.92 10.04
C ALA A 3 16.76 8.13 9.94
N ALA A 4 16.28 8.65 11.07
CA ALA A 4 15.43 9.83 11.09
C ALA A 4 16.21 11.08 10.65
N ASP A 5 17.45 11.22 11.15
CA ASP A 5 18.33 12.32 10.74
C ASP A 5 18.59 12.33 9.23
N ILE A 6 18.78 11.16 8.62
CA ILE A 6 18.95 11.01 7.16
C ILE A 6 17.65 11.40 6.43
N MET A 7 16.50 10.92 6.88
CA MET A 7 15.21 11.24 6.25
C MET A 7 14.89 12.73 6.31
N ASP A 8 15.23 13.39 7.42
CA ASP A 8 14.94 14.81 7.62
C ASP A 8 15.93 15.73 6.88
N LYS A 9 17.22 15.39 6.88
CA LYS A 9 18.29 16.24 6.32
C LYS A 9 18.59 15.94 4.85
N GLU A 10 18.64 14.67 4.48
CA GLU A 10 19.03 14.18 3.16
C GLU A 10 17.86 13.64 2.34
N GLY A 11 16.62 13.78 2.84
CA GLY A 11 15.44 13.25 2.17
C GLY A 11 15.29 13.76 0.73
N GLY A 12 15.67 15.00 0.46
CA GLY A 12 15.61 15.59 -0.88
C GLY A 12 16.69 15.11 -1.86
N SER A 13 17.89 14.77 -1.36
CA SER A 13 19.00 14.27 -2.19
C SER A 13 18.83 12.77 -2.50
N LEU A 14 18.20 12.02 -1.59
CA LEU A 14 18.00 10.56 -1.68
C LEU A 14 16.60 10.13 -2.15
N VAL A 15 15.75 11.08 -2.57
CA VAL A 15 14.35 10.81 -2.92
C VAL A 15 14.19 10.03 -4.23
N ASP A 16 15.17 10.09 -5.15
CA ASP A 16 15.01 9.53 -6.48
C ASP A 16 14.96 7.98 -6.49
N ARG A 17 14.48 7.43 -7.60
CA ARG A 17 14.34 5.99 -7.82
C ARG A 17 15.02 5.60 -9.13
N PRO A 18 15.69 4.44 -9.21
CA PRO A 18 16.25 3.98 -10.47
C PRO A 18 15.14 3.74 -11.50
N ARG A 19 15.45 3.97 -12.80
CA ARG A 19 14.49 3.74 -13.89
C ARG A 19 14.14 2.25 -13.96
N SER A 20 12.85 1.93 -13.85
CA SER A 20 12.34 0.56 -14.01
C SER A 20 11.46 0.45 -15.25
N ILE A 21 11.96 -0.23 -16.29
CA ILE A 21 11.24 -0.37 -17.56
C ILE A 21 10.03 -1.29 -17.38
N ALA A 22 10.24 -2.49 -16.83
CA ALA A 22 9.16 -3.48 -16.69
C ALA A 22 8.04 -2.99 -15.76
N ALA A 23 8.37 -2.56 -14.54
CA ALA A 23 7.36 -2.21 -13.55
C ALA A 23 6.82 -0.79 -13.75
N ALA A 24 7.70 0.21 -13.93
CA ALA A 24 7.26 1.60 -14.00
C ALA A 24 6.70 1.97 -15.37
N GLU A 25 7.30 1.50 -16.47
CA GLU A 25 6.90 1.91 -17.83
C GLU A 25 5.91 0.93 -18.45
N MET A 26 6.24 -0.36 -18.54
CA MET A 26 5.39 -1.33 -19.25
C MET A 26 4.12 -1.66 -18.45
N LEU A 27 4.26 -2.04 -17.18
CA LEU A 27 3.12 -2.46 -16.36
C LEU A 27 2.28 -1.27 -15.88
N SER A 28 2.93 -0.19 -15.48
CA SER A 28 2.26 0.93 -14.80
C SER A 28 2.06 2.17 -15.67
N ASN A 29 2.60 2.19 -16.89
CA ASN A 29 2.59 3.36 -17.78
C ASN A 29 3.00 4.69 -17.10
N GLY A 30 3.95 4.61 -16.17
CA GLY A 30 4.47 5.74 -15.40
C GLY A 30 3.56 6.27 -14.28
N MET A 31 2.43 5.60 -13.98
CA MET A 31 1.43 6.04 -13.01
C MET A 31 1.64 5.49 -11.59
N CYS A 32 2.47 4.45 -11.43
CA CYS A 32 2.78 3.90 -10.11
C CYS A 32 3.69 4.86 -9.34
N ILE A 33 3.13 5.53 -8.32
CA ILE A 33 3.83 6.54 -7.52
C ILE A 33 5.10 6.00 -6.84
N THR A 34 5.12 4.73 -6.44
CA THR A 34 6.27 4.12 -5.74
C THR A 34 7.46 3.92 -6.66
N MET A 35 7.22 3.76 -7.96
CA MET A 35 8.23 3.53 -8.99
C MET A 35 8.51 4.79 -9.82
N ALA A 36 7.80 5.90 -9.56
CA ALA A 36 7.99 7.14 -10.28
C ALA A 36 9.27 7.84 -9.83
N ARG A 37 10.13 8.17 -10.81
CA ARG A 37 11.31 9.02 -10.60
C ARG A 37 10.92 10.38 -10.02
N PHE A 38 11.79 10.92 -9.19
CA PHE A 38 11.58 12.24 -8.60
C PHE A 38 11.50 13.32 -9.68
N GLY A 39 10.54 14.22 -9.53
CA GLY A 39 10.26 15.28 -10.50
C GLY A 39 8.81 15.71 -10.46
N GLU A 40 8.40 16.51 -11.44
CA GLU A 40 7.04 17.08 -11.49
C GLU A 40 5.94 16.01 -11.52
N ARG A 41 6.15 14.91 -12.26
CA ARG A 41 5.19 13.80 -12.29
C ARG A 41 4.99 13.18 -10.91
N PHE A 42 6.08 12.85 -10.21
CA PHE A 42 6.01 12.31 -8.85
C PHE A 42 5.32 13.28 -7.89
N ARG A 43 5.62 14.59 -7.96
CA ARG A 43 4.95 15.60 -7.13
C ARG A 43 3.45 15.67 -7.37
N ARG A 44 3.00 15.58 -8.62
CA ARG A 44 1.57 15.54 -8.98
C ARG A 44 0.89 14.27 -8.47
N LEU A 45 1.50 13.11 -8.70
CA LEU A 45 0.99 11.83 -8.20
C LEU A 45 0.90 11.83 -6.66
N ARG A 46 1.94 12.32 -5.97
CA ARG A 46 1.95 12.43 -4.51
C ARG A 46 0.83 13.32 -4.01
N LYS A 47 0.59 14.48 -4.63
CA LYS A 47 -0.52 15.37 -4.25
C LYS A 47 -1.88 14.67 -4.41
N ALA A 48 -2.12 14.00 -5.54
CA ALA A 48 -3.36 13.30 -5.81
C ALA A 48 -3.60 12.11 -4.87
N VAL A 49 -2.59 11.27 -4.65
CA VAL A 49 -2.69 10.15 -3.70
C VAL A 49 -2.89 10.69 -2.29
N HIS A 50 -2.13 11.71 -1.90
CA HIS A 50 -2.24 12.30 -0.58
C HIS A 50 -3.64 12.85 -0.32
N SER A 51 -4.31 13.51 -1.28
CA SER A 51 -5.65 14.07 -1.07
C SER A 51 -6.70 13.03 -0.68
N HIS A 52 -6.60 11.80 -1.20
CA HIS A 52 -7.51 10.71 -0.88
C HIS A 52 -7.12 9.91 0.37
N LEU A 53 -5.86 9.98 0.79
CA LEU A 53 -5.35 9.26 1.97
C LEU A 53 -5.07 10.18 3.16
N ARG A 54 -5.56 11.42 3.17
CA ARG A 54 -5.48 12.29 4.35
C ARG A 54 -6.38 11.71 5.46
N PRO A 55 -6.08 11.96 6.75
CA PRO A 55 -6.86 11.41 7.86
C PRO A 55 -8.37 11.56 7.71
N LYS A 56 -8.85 12.75 7.33
CA LYS A 56 -10.28 13.02 7.11
C LYS A 56 -10.90 12.19 5.97
N ALA A 57 -10.16 11.97 4.89
CA ALA A 57 -10.64 11.12 3.79
C ALA A 57 -10.54 9.63 4.17
N ALA A 58 -9.55 9.27 4.99
CA ALA A 58 -9.32 7.90 5.43
C ALA A 58 -10.45 7.36 6.32
N GLU A 59 -11.12 8.23 7.09
CA GLU A 59 -12.29 7.88 7.91
C GLU A 59 -13.40 7.20 7.10
N ALA A 60 -13.62 7.62 5.85
CA ALA A 60 -14.63 7.04 4.97
C ALA A 60 -14.37 5.57 4.61
N TYR A 61 -13.14 5.06 4.80
CA TYR A 61 -12.81 3.66 4.55
C TYR A 61 -13.03 2.75 5.76
N GLN A 62 -13.28 3.30 6.95
CA GLN A 62 -13.35 2.52 8.19
C GLN A 62 -14.43 1.45 8.15
N ASP A 63 -15.63 1.78 7.67
CA ASP A 63 -16.75 0.84 7.62
C ASP A 63 -16.44 -0.37 6.71
N MET A 64 -15.96 -0.09 5.50
CA MET A 64 -15.55 -1.12 4.54
C MET A 64 -14.38 -1.96 5.07
N GLN A 65 -13.39 -1.34 5.70
CA GLN A 65 -12.25 -2.06 6.28
C GLN A 65 -12.68 -2.96 7.43
N ARG A 66 -13.60 -2.49 8.28
CA ARG A 66 -14.15 -3.27 9.39
C ARG A 66 -14.94 -4.48 8.90
N GLU A 67 -15.81 -4.30 7.93
CA GLU A 67 -16.59 -5.40 7.33
C GLU A 67 -15.67 -6.47 6.73
N ASN A 68 -14.72 -6.05 5.89
CA ASN A 68 -13.77 -6.99 5.28
C ASN A 68 -12.88 -7.69 6.31
N ALA A 69 -12.47 -6.98 7.38
CA ALA A 69 -11.71 -7.59 8.47
C ALA A 69 -12.53 -8.65 9.23
N MET A 70 -13.82 -8.41 9.46
CA MET A 70 -14.71 -9.39 10.09
C MET A 70 -14.87 -10.65 9.23
N ASN A 71 -15.15 -10.46 7.93
CA ASN A 71 -15.28 -11.58 6.99
C ASN A 71 -13.99 -12.41 6.93
N PHE A 72 -12.83 -11.74 6.85
CA PHE A 72 -11.54 -12.42 6.83
C PHE A 72 -11.28 -13.27 8.10
N ILE A 73 -11.67 -12.79 9.28
CA ILE A 73 -11.53 -13.55 10.53
C ILE A 73 -12.41 -14.80 10.52
N LEU A 74 -13.64 -14.69 10.04
CA LEU A 74 -14.54 -15.85 9.90
C LEU A 74 -13.97 -16.88 8.92
N ASP A 75 -13.48 -16.44 7.76
CA ASP A 75 -12.86 -17.32 6.77
C ASP A 75 -11.64 -18.06 7.33
N VAL A 76 -10.79 -17.37 8.09
CA VAL A 76 -9.63 -17.99 8.76
C VAL A 76 -10.10 -19.03 9.78
N ASN A 77 -11.13 -18.71 10.58
CA ASN A 77 -11.67 -19.65 11.57
C ASN A 77 -12.29 -20.89 10.90
N ASP A 78 -13.01 -20.72 9.81
CA ASP A 78 -13.63 -21.83 9.07
C ASP A 78 -12.57 -22.74 8.43
N GLN A 79 -11.48 -22.16 7.89
CA GLN A 79 -10.33 -22.95 7.42
C GLN A 79 -9.68 -23.76 8.55
N THR A 80 -9.50 -23.17 9.73
CA THR A 80 -8.94 -23.90 10.88
C THR A 80 -9.90 -24.97 11.43
N ASN A 81 -11.22 -24.79 11.27
CA ASN A 81 -12.20 -25.82 11.57
C ASN A 81 -12.14 -26.98 10.56
N CYS A 82 -11.99 -26.69 9.27
CA CYS A 82 -11.82 -27.70 8.22
C CYS A 82 -10.50 -28.48 8.33
N GLN A 83 -9.45 -27.89 8.89
CA GLN A 83 -8.17 -28.56 9.18
C GLN A 83 -8.22 -29.51 10.39
N LYS A 84 -9.31 -29.50 11.18
CA LYS A 84 -9.50 -30.51 12.23
C LYS A 84 -9.82 -31.85 11.55
N PRO A 85 -9.20 -32.96 11.98
CA PRO A 85 -9.40 -34.28 11.35
C PRO A 85 -10.85 -34.79 11.40
N SER A 86 -11.75 -34.12 12.14
CA SER A 86 -13.19 -34.41 12.18
C SER A 86 -13.99 -33.85 11.00
N CYS A 87 -13.46 -32.88 10.24
CA CYS A 87 -14.17 -32.25 9.12
C CYS A 87 -13.79 -32.82 7.74
N CYS A 88 -12.73 -33.63 7.65
CA CYS A 88 -12.38 -34.40 6.45
C CYS A 88 -13.13 -35.75 6.41
N SER A 89 -14.46 -35.72 6.49
CA SER A 89 -15.29 -36.90 6.24
C SER A 89 -16.68 -36.48 5.80
N SER A 90 -16.79 -36.04 4.55
CA SER A 90 -17.97 -36.09 3.68
C SER A 90 -17.54 -35.80 2.25
#